data_AF-A0A0B8NB41-F1
#
_entry.id   AF-A0A0B8NB41-F1
#
_cell.length_a   1.000
_cell.length_b   1.000
_cell.length_c   1.000
_cell.angle_alpha   90.00
_cell.angle_beta   90.00
_cell.angle_gamma   90.00
#
_symmetry.space_group_name_H-M   'P 1'
#
loop_
_entity.id
_entity.type
_entity.pdbx_description
1 polymer ?
#
loop_
_entity_poly.entity_id
_entity_poly.type
_entity_poly.pdbx_seq_one_letter_code
_entity_poly.pdbx_strand_id
1 'polypeptide(L)'
;MRIRPTALGFVDDEWSGVGAQWDRAQVARLARRLGYALIWPDENSMLALVDQVRESDVDAVLIPSSVHLDALTLDRLMHTCDVETVLPRETFARYFGGRQGCPA
;
A
#
# COMPACT_ATOMS: atom_id res chain seq x y z
N MET A 1 4.01 20.89 4.75
CA MET A 1 3.53 20.08 5.89
C MET A 1 2.11 19.65 5.55
N ARG A 2 1.93 18.48 4.92
CA ARG A 2 0.57 17.97 4.66
C ARG A 2 -0.07 17.71 6.03
N ILE A 3 -1.22 18.33 6.27
CA ILE A 3 -1.92 18.31 7.56
C ILE A 3 -2.51 16.90 7.85
N ARG A 4 -2.61 16.06 6.82
CA ARG A 4 -3.06 14.67 6.93
C ARG A 4 -2.15 13.80 6.08
N PRO A 5 -1.67 12.67 6.63
CA PRO A 5 -0.91 11.72 5.84
C PRO A 5 -1.85 11.07 4.80
N THR A 6 -1.34 10.83 3.61
CA THR A 6 -2.11 10.29 2.48
C THR A 6 -1.76 8.82 2.28
N ALA A 7 -2.77 7.97 2.12
CA ALA A 7 -2.59 6.56 1.82
C ALA A 7 -3.20 6.20 0.46
N LEU A 8 -2.52 5.36 -0.31
CA LEU A 8 -3.04 4.80 -1.56
C LEU A 8 -3.63 3.42 -1.30
N GLY A 9 -4.90 3.22 -1.65
CA GLY A 9 -5.56 1.92 -1.56
C GLY A 9 -5.27 1.08 -2.80
N PHE A 10 -4.83 -0.16 -2.63
CA PHE A 10 -4.66 -1.10 -3.73
C PHE A 10 -5.39 -2.41 -3.45
N VAL A 11 -6.18 -2.86 -4.43
CA VAL A 11 -6.89 -4.14 -4.41
C VAL A 11 -6.67 -4.77 -5.77
N ASP A 12 -6.15 -5.99 -5.77
CA ASP A 12 -6.04 -6.79 -6.99
C ASP A 12 -7.41 -7.41 -7.31
N ASP A 13 -8.06 -6.89 -8.35
CA ASP A 13 -9.36 -7.36 -8.82
C ASP A 13 -9.30 -8.80 -9.38
N GLU A 14 -8.14 -9.27 -9.88
CA GLU A 14 -7.98 -10.67 -10.31
C GLU A 14 -7.96 -11.63 -9.11
N TRP A 15 -7.36 -11.21 -8.00
CA TRP A 15 -7.32 -12.03 -6.78
C TRP A 15 -8.63 -11.98 -5.98
N SER A 16 -9.24 -10.80 -5.85
CA SER A 16 -10.47 -10.62 -5.06
C SER A 16 -11.74 -11.03 -5.80
N GLY A 17 -11.76 -10.96 -7.14
CA GLY A 17 -12.94 -11.25 -7.96
C GLY A 17 -14.19 -10.50 -7.47
N VAL A 18 -15.27 -11.24 -7.17
CA VAL A 18 -16.54 -10.68 -6.67
C VAL A 18 -16.39 -10.01 -5.28
N GLY A 19 -15.33 -10.33 -4.54
CA GLY A 19 -15.01 -9.75 -3.24
C GLY A 19 -14.29 -8.40 -3.28
N ALA A 20 -13.90 -7.91 -4.45
CA ALA A 20 -13.05 -6.71 -4.56
C ALA A 20 -13.70 -5.46 -3.93
N GLN A 21 -15.02 -5.31 -4.03
CA GLN A 21 -15.73 -4.20 -3.40
C GLN A 21 -15.71 -4.30 -1.86
N TRP A 22 -15.74 -5.51 -1.31
CA TRP A 22 -15.61 -5.73 0.12
C TRP A 22 -14.20 -5.40 0.61
N ASP A 23 -13.18 -5.81 -0.13
CA ASP A 23 -11.78 -5.51 0.17
C ASP A 23 -11.50 -4.00 0.08
N ARG A 24 -12.06 -3.32 -0.91
CA ARG A 24 -12.01 -1.85 -1.01
C ARG A 24 -12.66 -1.18 0.20
N ALA A 25 -13.80 -1.69 0.66
CA ALA A 25 -14.48 -1.18 1.86
C ALA A 25 -13.68 -1.43 3.15
N GLN A 26 -13.04 -2.59 3.26
CA GLN A 26 -12.14 -2.96 4.35
C GLN A 26 -10.94 -2.01 4.44
N VAL A 27 -10.26 -1.78 3.31
CA VAL A 27 -9.14 -0.82 3.19
C VAL A 27 -9.59 0.60 3.54
N ALA A 28 -10.75 1.05 3.03
CA ALA A 28 -11.26 2.38 3.33
C ALA A 28 -11.59 2.58 4.81
N ARG A 29 -12.09 1.54 5.47
CA ARG A 29 -12.34 1.54 6.91
C ARG A 29 -11.03 1.58 7.70
N LEU A 30 -9.99 0.88 7.26
CA LEU A 30 -8.67 0.93 7.87
C LEU A 30 -8.05 2.33 7.76
N ALA A 31 -8.06 2.92 6.57
CA ALA A 31 -7.55 4.27 6.33
C ALA A 31 -8.19 5.30 7.26
N ARG A 32 -9.52 5.28 7.37
CA ARG A 32 -10.27 6.15 8.29
C ARG A 32 -9.90 5.93 9.75
N ARG A 33 -9.65 4.69 10.17
CA ARG A 33 -9.28 4.35 11.54
C ARG A 33 -7.89 4.90 11.91
N LEU A 34 -6.98 4.90 10.95
CA LEU A 34 -5.61 5.39 11.11
C LEU A 34 -5.48 6.91 10.88
N GLY A 35 -6.50 7.53 10.28
CA GLY A 35 -6.54 8.96 10.02
C GLY A 35 -5.94 9.38 8.68
N TYR A 36 -5.61 8.43 7.81
CA TYR A 36 -5.09 8.70 6.47
C TYR A 36 -6.19 9.24 5.53
N ALA A 37 -5.81 10.14 4.65
CA ALA A 37 -6.60 10.48 3.47
C ALA A 37 -6.39 9.40 2.40
N LEU A 38 -7.42 8.59 2.13
CA LEU A 38 -7.34 7.52 1.15
C LEU A 38 -7.52 8.04 -0.27
N ILE A 39 -6.60 7.69 -1.15
CA ILE A 39 -6.73 7.85 -2.60
C ILE A 39 -6.79 6.47 -3.25
N TRP A 40 -7.60 6.34 -4.30
CA TRP A 40 -7.62 5.14 -5.13
C TRP A 40 -6.88 5.44 -6.44
N PRO A 41 -5.99 4.52 -6.90
CA PRO A 41 -5.36 4.64 -8.20
C PRO A 41 -6.42 4.65 -9.31
N ASP A 42 -6.13 5.33 -10.41
CA ASP A 42 -7.02 5.30 -11.57
C ASP A 42 -7.03 3.88 -12.14
N GLU A 43 -8.22 3.31 -12.28
CA GLU A 43 -8.41 1.92 -12.72
C GLU A 43 -7.92 1.69 -14.16
N ASN A 44 -7.74 2.76 -14.94
CA ASN A 44 -7.20 2.71 -16.30
C ASN A 44 -5.70 3.06 -16.36
N SER A 45 -5.05 3.28 -15.22
CA SER A 45 -3.62 3.60 -15.19
C SER A 45 -2.80 2.38 -15.58
N MET A 46 -2.06 2.49 -16.69
CA MET A 46 -1.12 1.45 -17.13
C MET A 46 0.19 1.45 -16.31
N LEU A 47 0.32 2.35 -15.35
CA LEU A 47 1.51 2.45 -14.51
C LEU A 47 1.54 1.33 -13.48
N ALA A 48 2.73 0.79 -13.21
CA ALA A 48 2.92 -0.12 -12.10
C ALA A 48 2.57 0.57 -10.78
N LEU A 49 2.03 -0.18 -9.81
CA LEU A 49 1.64 0.35 -8.49
C LEU A 49 2.73 1.22 -7.85
N VAL A 50 3.99 0.80 -7.97
CA VAL A 50 5.15 1.53 -7.44
C VAL A 50 5.28 2.92 -8.08
N ASP A 51 5.08 3.04 -9.39
CA ASP A 51 5.18 4.32 -10.09
C ASP A 51 4.02 5.23 -9.75
N GLN A 52 2.80 4.68 -9.58
CA GLN A 52 1.64 5.45 -9.13
C GLN A 52 1.83 6.04 -7.73
N VAL A 53 2.44 5.27 -6.82
CA VAL A 53 2.83 5.71 -5.48
C VAL A 53 3.84 6.85 -5.55
N ARG A 54 4.82 6.75 -6.45
CA ARG A 54 5.85 7.78 -6.65
C ARG A 54 5.29 9.06 -7.26
N GLU A 55 4.38 8.97 -8.22
CA GLU A 55 3.74 10.14 -8.82
C GLU A 55 2.78 10.84 -7.84
N SER A 56 2.08 10.05 -7.02
CA SER A 56 1.10 10.58 -6.07
C SER A 56 1.72 11.12 -4.77
N ASP A 57 3.01 10.82 -4.53
CA ASP A 57 3.76 11.19 -3.32
C ASP A 57 2.98 10.83 -2.05
N VAL A 58 2.61 9.55 -1.92
CA VAL A 58 1.83 9.06 -0.76
C VAL A 58 2.73 8.56 0.37
N ASP A 59 2.24 8.69 1.59
CA ASP A 59 2.97 8.30 2.80
C ASP A 59 2.88 6.79 3.05
N ALA A 60 1.75 6.17 2.70
CA ALA A 60 1.50 4.75 2.91
C ALA A 60 0.69 4.11 1.77
N VAL A 61 0.79 2.80 1.62
CA VAL A 61 -0.05 1.96 0.76
C VAL A 61 -0.85 1.02 1.64
N LEU A 62 -2.16 0.96 1.43
CA LEU A 62 -3.08 0.10 2.16
C LEU A 62 -3.60 -1.00 1.24
N ILE A 63 -3.41 -2.25 1.64
CA ILE A 63 -3.83 -3.43 0.90
C ILE A 63 -4.71 -4.34 1.76
N PRO A 64 -5.63 -5.12 1.17
CA PRO A 64 -6.45 -6.04 1.94
C PRO A 64 -5.62 -7.16 2.58
N SER A 65 -4.67 -7.74 1.84
CA SER A 65 -3.74 -8.76 2.33
C SER A 65 -2.42 -8.71 1.56
N SER A 66 -1.33 -9.23 2.15
CA SER A 66 -0.01 -9.33 1.51
C SER A 66 -0.02 -10.22 0.27
N VAL A 67 -1.00 -11.12 0.15
CA VAL A 67 -1.17 -12.01 -1.01
C VAL A 67 -1.48 -11.25 -2.31
N HIS A 68 -1.96 -10.01 -2.22
CA HIS A 68 -2.20 -9.15 -3.38
C HIS A 68 -0.91 -8.54 -3.96
N LEU A 69 0.24 -8.75 -3.32
CA LEU A 69 1.53 -8.24 -3.79
C LEU A 69 2.52 -9.38 -3.95
N ASP A 70 3.18 -9.42 -5.11
CA ASP A 70 4.40 -10.21 -5.25
C ASP A 70 5.52 -9.64 -4.36
N ALA A 71 6.42 -10.50 -3.90
CA ALA A 71 7.52 -10.14 -2.99
C ALA A 71 8.39 -9.02 -3.56
N LEU A 72 8.62 -9.01 -4.88
CA LEU A 72 9.41 -7.98 -5.55
C LEU A 72 8.70 -6.62 -5.57
N THR A 73 7.37 -6.61 -5.70
CA THR A 73 6.57 -5.38 -5.66
C THR A 73 6.54 -4.83 -4.23
N LEU A 74 6.35 -5.70 -3.23
CA LEU A 74 6.41 -5.33 -1.82
C LEU A 74 7.77 -4.72 -1.46
N ASP A 75 8.88 -5.35 -1.86
CA ASP A 75 10.23 -4.82 -1.64
C ASP A 75 10.41 -3.40 -2.21
N ARG A 76 9.97 -3.18 -3.45
CA ARG A 76 10.03 -1.85 -4.08
C ARG A 76 9.17 -0.81 -3.37
N LEU A 77 7.99 -1.20 -2.89
CA LEU A 77 7.13 -0.31 -2.11
C LEU A 77 7.76 0.07 -0.78
N MET A 78 8.36 -0.89 -0.07
CA MET A 78 9.06 -0.62 1.20
C MET A 78 10.25 0.33 1.03
N HIS A 79 10.83 0.48 -0.17
CA HIS A 79 11.84 1.51 -0.43
C HIS A 79 11.27 2.93 -0.57
N THR A 80 9.94 3.06 -0.72
CA THR A 80 9.27 4.32 -1.05
C THR A 80 8.34 4.78 0.07
N CYS A 81 7.46 3.90 0.56
CA CYS A 81 6.40 4.22 1.51
C CYS A 81 6.16 3.07 2.50
N ASP A 82 5.37 3.32 3.53
CA ASP A 82 4.91 2.27 4.43
C ASP A 82 3.85 1.41 3.70
N VAL A 83 3.78 0.11 4.00
CA VAL A 83 2.72 -0.77 3.48
C VAL A 83 1.96 -1.36 4.66
N GLU A 84 0.65 -1.15 4.73
CA GLU A 84 -0.19 -1.76 5.77
C GLU A 84 -1.26 -2.68 5.16
N THR A 85 -1.46 -3.83 5.79
CA THR A 85 -2.45 -4.84 5.39
C THR A 85 -3.67 -4.82 6.32
N VAL A 86 -4.84 -5.16 5.80
CA VAL A 86 -6.06 -5.29 6.62
C VAL A 86 -6.12 -6.63 7.36
N LEU A 87 -5.90 -7.74 6.64
CA LEU A 87 -5.96 -9.09 7.20
C LEU A 87 -4.96 -10.07 6.54
N PRO A 88 -4.05 -10.68 7.31
CA PRO A 88 -3.68 -10.33 8.69
C PRO A 88 -3.22 -8.87 8.78
N ARG A 89 -3.43 -8.20 9.92
CA ARG A 89 -3.01 -6.81 10.10
C ARG A 89 -1.51 -6.76 10.34
N GLU A 90 -0.76 -6.35 9.34
CA GLU A 90 0.68 -6.24 9.33
C GLU A 90 1.06 -4.84 8.84
N THR A 91 2.14 -4.30 9.41
CA THR A 91 2.69 -3.01 9.00
C THR A 91 4.13 -3.25 8.57
N PHE A 92 4.39 -3.09 7.28
CA PHE A 92 5.71 -3.09 6.69
C PHE A 92 6.19 -1.65 6.63
N ALA A 93 7.00 -1.25 7.61
CA ALA A 93 7.57 0.08 7.62
C ALA A 93 8.54 0.26 6.44
N ARG A 94 8.54 1.46 5.86
CA ARG A 94 9.50 1.84 4.83
C ARG A 94 10.91 1.66 5.36
N TYR A 95 11.82 1.24 4.49
CA TYR A 95 13.23 1.19 4.79
C TYR A 95 13.75 2.62 5.03
N PHE A 96 13.79 3.01 6.30
CA PHE A 96 14.59 4.15 6.74
C PHE A 96 16.05 3.72 6.66
N GLY A 97 16.67 4.01 5.50
CA GLY A 97 18.09 3.83 5.19
C GLY A 97 18.97 3.35 6.33
N GLY A 98 19.05 2.04 6.46
CA GLY A 98 19.99 1.34 7.31
C GLY A 98 20.32 0.04 6.64
N ARG A 99 21.29 0.07 5.71
CA ARG A 99 22.07 -1.13 5.39
C ARG A 99 22.69 -1.62 6.70
N GLN A 100 21.98 -2.45 7.46
CA GLN A 100 22.65 -3.36 8.36
C GLN A 100 23.17 -4.48 7.47
N GLY A 101 24.37 -4.22 6.91
CA GLY A 101 25.14 -5.27 6.28
C GLY A 101 25.24 -6.45 7.25
N CYS A 102 25.01 -7.65 6.75
CA CYS A 102 25.47 -8.85 7.44
C CYS A 102 26.98 -8.69 7.70
N PRO A 103 27.46 -8.79 8.95
CA PRO A 103 28.86 -9.10 9.17
C PRO A 103 29.06 -10.56 8.73
N ALA A 104 29.86 -10.75 7.68
CA ALA A 104 30.48 -12.04 7.36
C ALA A 104 31.92 -12.02 7.89
#